data_AF-A0AAW2EAT9-F1
#
_entry.id   AF-A0AAW2EAT9-F1
#
_cell.length_a   1.000
_cell.length_b   1.000
_cell.length_c   1.000
_cell.angle_alpha   90.00
_cell.angle_beta   90.00
_cell.angle_gamma   90.00
#
_symmetry.space_group_name_H-M   'P 1'
#
loop_
_entity.id
_entity.type
_entity.pdbx_description
1 polymer ?
#
loop_
_entity_poly.entity_id
_entity_poly.type
_entity_poly.pdbx_seq_one_letter_code
_entity_poly.pdbx_strand_id
1 'polypeptide(L)'
;MAQILKEGKKSYNNQYDGDTLNTSSKTSNTSPKQSGKREEGWKEVVRMGQSDDSGRFMNSRFRSKKVSVPTNAISRANSQIKKFTEKIKQFEETDKTAKNFTLLLEQERIQWKSLENKLTKQIEEKKKTM
;
A
#
# COMPACT_ATOMS: atom_id res chain seq x y z
N MET A 1 13.78 -10.13 -38.47
CA MET A 1 13.16 -8.80 -38.66
C MET A 1 12.46 -8.43 -37.37
N ALA A 2 12.90 -7.36 -36.71
CA ALA A 2 12.31 -6.85 -35.48
C ALA A 2 11.26 -5.76 -35.79
N GLN A 3 10.14 -5.74 -35.07
CA GLN A 3 9.18 -4.63 -34.96
C GLN A 3 8.62 -4.67 -33.53
N ILE A 4 9.17 -3.86 -32.61
CA ILE A 4 8.83 -2.47 -32.24
C ILE A 4 7.51 -2.35 -31.47
N LEU A 5 7.69 -2.03 -30.18
CA LEU A 5 6.71 -1.57 -29.19
C LEU A 5 6.00 -0.29 -29.67
N LYS A 6 4.69 -0.19 -29.42
CA LYS A 6 4.00 1.11 -29.34
C LYS A 6 2.98 1.11 -28.21
N GLU A 7 3.33 1.82 -27.15
CA GLU A 7 2.42 2.31 -26.12
C GLU A 7 1.42 3.31 -26.73
N GLY A 8 0.12 3.11 -26.45
CA GLY A 8 -0.96 4.01 -26.85
C GLY A 8 -1.53 4.74 -25.63
N LYS A 9 -1.41 6.07 -25.66
CA LYS A 9 -1.67 7.03 -24.57
C LYS A 9 -3.16 7.16 -24.24
N LYS A 10 -3.46 7.37 -22.95
CA LYS A 10 -4.78 7.77 -22.42
C LYS A 10 -5.13 9.19 -22.91
N SER A 11 -6.36 9.36 -23.43
CA SER A 11 -6.99 10.67 -23.62
C SER A 11 -8.32 10.68 -22.89
N TYR A 12 -8.39 11.43 -21.79
CA TYR A 12 -9.64 11.78 -21.12
C TYR A 12 -10.27 12.96 -21.85
N ASN A 13 -11.54 12.87 -22.20
CA ASN A 13 -12.34 14.04 -22.57
C ASN A 13 -13.70 13.94 -21.88
N ASN A 14 -13.90 14.79 -20.88
CA ASN A 14 -15.20 15.07 -20.29
C ASN A 14 -15.86 16.12 -21.18
N GLN A 15 -17.05 15.83 -21.69
CA GLN A 15 -17.88 16.80 -22.39
C GLN A 15 -19.16 16.96 -21.59
N TYR A 16 -19.22 18.04 -20.81
CA TYR A 16 -20.44 18.58 -20.23
C TYR A 16 -20.81 19.80 -21.07
N ASP A 17 -21.89 19.67 -21.84
CA ASP A 17 -22.54 20.75 -22.58
C ASP A 17 -23.89 20.17 -23.03
N GLY A 18 -25.06 20.77 -22.84
CA GLY A 18 -25.45 22.04 -22.27
C GLY A 18 -26.98 22.02 -22.15
N ASP A 19 -27.50 22.89 -21.30
CA ASP A 19 -28.94 23.09 -21.05
C ASP A 19 -29.74 23.38 -22.32
N THR A 20 -30.90 22.72 -22.48
CA THR A 20 -32.06 23.32 -23.14
C THR A 20 -33.36 22.87 -22.46
N LEU A 21 -33.83 23.71 -21.53
CA LEU A 21 -35.21 23.75 -21.08
C LEU A 21 -36.12 24.05 -22.28
N ASN A 22 -37.11 23.20 -22.54
CA ASN A 22 -38.30 23.61 -23.26
C ASN A 22 -39.55 23.12 -22.54
N THR A 23 -40.25 24.10 -21.98
CA THR A 23 -41.54 24.04 -21.33
C THR A 23 -42.66 23.97 -22.37
N SER A 24 -43.46 22.91 -22.36
CA SER A 24 -44.83 22.98 -22.87
C SER A 24 -45.74 22.11 -22.01
N SER A 25 -46.56 22.81 -21.22
CA SER A 25 -47.53 22.29 -20.28
C SER A 25 -48.77 21.76 -21.01
N LYS A 26 -49.15 20.52 -20.73
CA LYS A 26 -50.54 20.08 -20.88
C LYS A 26 -50.98 19.35 -19.62
N THR A 27 -52.00 19.92 -19.02
CA THR A 27 -52.58 19.67 -17.70
C THR A 27 -53.37 18.36 -17.67
N SER A 28 -53.08 17.48 -16.71
CA SER A 28 -54.02 16.46 -16.24
C SER A 28 -53.87 16.27 -14.73
N ASN A 29 -54.79 16.91 -14.01
CA ASN A 29 -55.32 16.63 -12.67
C ASN A 29 -54.66 15.48 -11.88
N THR A 30 -53.90 15.82 -10.85
CA THR A 30 -54.08 15.27 -9.50
C THR A 30 -53.51 16.26 -8.48
N SER A 31 -54.29 16.59 -7.45
CA SER A 31 -53.85 17.43 -6.34
C SER A 31 -52.62 16.85 -5.64
N PRO A 32 -51.60 17.65 -5.26
CA PRO A 32 -50.47 17.12 -4.50
C PRO A 32 -50.93 16.94 -3.06
N LYS A 33 -51.37 15.73 -2.70
CA LYS A 33 -51.34 15.31 -1.29
C LYS A 33 -49.87 15.23 -0.88
N GLN A 34 -49.33 16.33 -0.37
CA GLN A 34 -48.14 16.32 0.48
C GLN A 34 -48.50 15.56 1.76
N SER A 35 -48.36 14.23 1.71
CA SER A 35 -48.36 13.32 2.86
C SER A 35 -47.90 11.97 2.29
N GLY A 36 -46.75 11.39 2.63
CA GLY A 36 -45.88 11.64 3.75
C GLY A 36 -44.43 11.37 3.39
N LYS A 37 -43.60 11.67 4.38
CA LYS A 37 -42.17 11.41 4.53
C LYS A 37 -41.52 10.61 3.38
N ARG A 38 -40.59 11.30 2.71
CA ARG A 38 -39.28 10.89 2.16
C ARG A 38 -38.53 9.73 2.87
N GLU A 39 -39.21 8.71 3.36
CA GLU A 39 -38.69 7.62 4.16
C GLU A 39 -38.45 6.37 3.30
N GLU A 40 -38.04 6.52 2.05
CA GLU A 40 -37.95 5.33 1.20
C GLU A 40 -36.90 5.40 0.09
N GLY A 41 -35.95 6.35 0.13
CA GLY A 41 -34.90 6.44 -0.90
C GLY A 41 -34.11 5.13 -1.09
N TRP A 42 -33.78 4.41 -0.01
CA TRP A 42 -33.09 3.13 -0.08
C TRP A 42 -34.00 1.95 -0.46
N LYS A 43 -35.26 1.97 0.00
CA LYS A 43 -36.26 0.94 -0.32
C LYS A 43 -36.75 1.05 -1.77
N GLU A 44 -36.84 2.26 -2.33
CA GLU A 44 -37.06 2.55 -3.76
C GLU A 44 -35.95 1.93 -4.59
N VAL A 45 -34.69 2.11 -4.19
CA VAL A 45 -33.53 1.50 -4.85
C VAL A 45 -33.61 -0.03 -4.82
N VAL A 46 -34.03 -0.62 -3.70
CA VAL A 46 -34.23 -2.08 -3.56
C VAL A 46 -35.38 -2.57 -4.43
N ARG A 47 -36.51 -1.85 -4.46
CA ARG A 47 -37.70 -2.19 -5.27
C ARG A 47 -37.44 -2.03 -6.78
N MET A 48 -36.70 -1.00 -7.20
CA MET A 48 -36.30 -0.76 -8.59
C MET A 48 -35.18 -1.69 -9.06
N GLY A 49 -34.41 -2.29 -8.13
CA GLY A 49 -33.41 -3.30 -8.45
C GLY A 49 -33.99 -4.66 -8.87
N GLN A 50 -35.31 -4.87 -8.69
CA GLN A 50 -36.01 -6.11 -9.02
C GLN A 50 -36.88 -6.02 -10.29
N SER A 51 -36.88 -4.89 -11.01
CA SER A 51 -37.59 -4.83 -12.28
C SER A 51 -36.94 -5.78 -13.31
N ASP A 52 -37.80 -6.53 -14.01
CA ASP A 52 -37.46 -7.55 -15.02
C ASP A 52 -36.66 -7.04 -16.23
N ASP A 53 -36.36 -5.74 -16.30
CA ASP A 53 -35.52 -5.14 -17.35
C ASP A 53 -34.01 -5.14 -17.01
N SER A 54 -33.65 -5.68 -15.84
CA SER A 54 -32.27 -5.84 -15.35
C SER A 54 -31.41 -6.82 -16.17
N GLY A 55 -32.02 -7.61 -17.07
CA GLY A 55 -31.31 -8.56 -17.94
C GLY A 55 -30.55 -7.90 -19.10
N ARG A 56 -30.98 -6.72 -19.57
CA ARG A 56 -30.41 -6.08 -20.78
C ARG A 56 -28.97 -5.61 -20.59
N PHE A 57 -28.66 -5.14 -19.39
CA PHE A 57 -27.32 -4.68 -19.06
C PHE A 57 -26.38 -5.81 -18.68
N MET A 58 -26.86 -7.05 -18.54
CA MET A 58 -26.04 -8.16 -18.07
C MET A 58 -25.00 -8.65 -19.10
N ASN A 59 -25.25 -8.42 -20.39
CA ASN A 59 -24.43 -8.86 -21.53
C ASN A 59 -23.66 -7.74 -22.26
N SER A 60 -23.44 -6.57 -21.63
CA SER A 60 -22.63 -5.51 -22.26
C SER A 60 -21.13 -5.87 -22.29
N ARG A 61 -20.48 -5.72 -23.46
CA ARG A 61 -19.02 -5.82 -23.64
C ARG A 61 -18.23 -4.85 -22.74
N PHE A 62 -18.89 -3.82 -22.21
CA PHE A 62 -18.31 -2.81 -21.33
C PHE A 62 -18.64 -3.03 -19.85
N ARG A 63 -19.11 -4.21 -19.44
CA ARG A 63 -19.19 -4.50 -18.00
C ARG A 63 -17.80 -4.73 -17.44
N SER A 64 -17.48 -4.03 -16.36
CA SER A 64 -16.33 -4.33 -15.53
C SER A 64 -16.40 -5.81 -15.13
N LYS A 65 -15.46 -6.63 -15.62
CA LYS A 65 -15.27 -8.00 -15.15
C LYS A 65 -15.07 -7.93 -13.63
N LYS A 66 -15.89 -8.64 -12.85
CA LYS A 66 -15.66 -8.73 -11.40
C LYS A 66 -14.32 -9.42 -11.19
N VAL A 67 -13.29 -8.63 -10.91
CA VAL A 67 -11.98 -9.13 -10.50
C VAL A 67 -12.10 -9.52 -9.03
N SER A 68 -12.51 -10.76 -8.77
CA SER A 68 -12.41 -11.31 -7.43
C SER A 68 -10.93 -11.49 -7.13
N VAL A 69 -10.46 -10.91 -6.02
CA VAL A 69 -9.12 -11.22 -5.50
C VAL A 69 -9.05 -12.73 -5.35
N PRO A 70 -8.09 -13.43 -5.99
CA PRO A 70 -7.95 -14.86 -5.81
C PRO A 70 -7.81 -15.14 -4.32
N THR A 71 -8.63 -16.04 -3.77
CA THR A 71 -8.67 -16.38 -2.34
C THR A 71 -7.27 -16.74 -1.78
N ASN A 72 -6.36 -17.16 -2.67
CA ASN A 72 -4.98 -17.52 -2.38
C ASN A 72 -4.00 -16.34 -2.27
N ALA A 73 -4.40 -15.11 -2.65
CA ALA A 73 -3.55 -13.93 -2.59
C ALA A 73 -3.23 -13.52 -1.14
N ILE A 74 -4.24 -13.60 -0.26
CA ILE A 74 -4.09 -13.29 1.17
C ILE A 74 -3.16 -14.30 1.84
N SER A 75 -3.31 -15.59 1.54
CA SER A 75 -2.42 -16.64 2.06
C SER A 75 -0.96 -16.43 1.64
N ARG A 76 -0.72 -16.11 0.36
CA ARG A 76 0.63 -15.78 -0.15
C ARG A 76 1.21 -14.55 0.53
N ALA A 77 0.42 -13.50 0.71
CA ALA A 77 0.84 -12.29 1.42
C ALA A 77 1.20 -12.60 2.88
N ASN A 78 0.38 -13.35 3.59
CA ASN A 78 0.64 -13.75 4.98
C ASN A 78 1.89 -14.62 5.11
N SER A 79 2.13 -15.53 4.16
CA SER A 79 3.37 -16.33 4.12
C SER A 79 4.60 -15.45 3.92
N GLN A 80 4.53 -14.46 3.02
CA GLN A 80 5.63 -13.51 2.81
C GLN A 80 5.86 -12.65 4.05
N ILE A 81 4.80 -12.12 4.66
CA ILE A 81 4.86 -11.35 5.90
C ILE A 81 5.57 -12.16 6.98
N LYS A 82 5.19 -13.44 7.18
CA LYS A 82 5.84 -14.31 8.16
C LYS A 82 7.35 -14.46 7.90
N LYS A 83 7.73 -14.74 6.64
CA LYS A 83 9.15 -14.86 6.24
C LYS A 83 9.94 -13.58 6.50
N PHE A 84 9.36 -12.42 6.18
CA PHE A 84 10.02 -11.13 6.42
C PHE A 84 10.14 -10.84 7.91
N THR A 85 9.13 -11.15 8.72
CA THR A 85 9.19 -11.01 10.18
C THR A 85 10.30 -11.87 10.78
N GLU A 86 10.44 -13.13 10.35
CA GLU A 86 11.53 -14.00 10.80
C GLU A 86 12.90 -13.44 10.40
N LYS A 87 13.03 -12.94 9.16
CA LYS A 87 14.27 -12.32 8.68
C LYS A 87 14.64 -11.05 9.46
N ILE A 88 13.66 -10.23 9.84
CA ILE A 88 13.87 -9.04 10.66
C ILE A 88 14.42 -9.43 12.04
N LYS A 89 13.88 -10.48 12.67
CA LYS A 89 14.39 -10.98 13.97
C LYS A 89 15.84 -11.44 13.87
N GLN A 90 16.18 -12.19 12.82
CA GLN A 90 17.56 -12.61 12.57
C GLN A 90 18.49 -11.40 12.39
N PHE A 91 18.04 -10.39 11.62
CA PHE A 91 18.83 -9.18 11.41
C PHE A 91 19.13 -8.44 12.73
N GLU A 92 18.14 -8.33 13.60
CA GLU A 92 18.30 -7.71 14.93
C GLU A 92 19.31 -8.47 15.80
N GLU A 93 19.28 -9.80 15.76
CA GLU A 93 20.24 -10.65 16.49
C GLU A 93 21.66 -10.53 15.92
N THR A 94 21.80 -10.48 14.61
CA THR A 94 23.11 -10.28 13.95
C THR A 94 23.67 -8.90 14.26
N ASP A 95 22.84 -7.86 14.33
CA ASP A 95 23.25 -6.50 14.65
C ASP A 95 23.72 -6.39 16.11
N LYS A 96 23.00 -7.03 17.05
CA LYS A 96 23.43 -7.14 18.45
C LYS A 96 24.77 -7.86 18.58
N THR A 97 24.93 -8.97 17.88
CA THR A 97 26.19 -9.74 17.88
C THR A 97 27.35 -8.93 17.32
N ALA A 98 27.13 -8.22 16.20
CA ALA A 98 28.14 -7.35 15.60
C ALA A 98 28.58 -6.25 16.57
N LYS A 99 27.63 -5.57 17.23
CA LYS A 99 27.93 -4.53 18.24
C LYS A 99 28.75 -5.08 19.39
N ASN A 100 28.39 -6.25 19.92
CA ASN A 100 29.14 -6.90 21.00
C ASN A 100 30.58 -7.22 20.57
N PHE A 101 30.76 -7.76 19.36
CA PHE A 101 32.09 -8.07 18.85
C PHE A 101 32.94 -6.80 18.67
N THR A 102 32.36 -5.73 18.13
CA THR A 102 33.07 -4.45 17.99
C THR A 102 33.49 -3.85 19.33
N LEU A 103 32.64 -3.98 20.36
CA LEU A 103 32.95 -3.52 21.71
C LEU A 103 34.13 -4.31 22.30
N LEU A 104 34.12 -5.64 22.13
CA LEU A 104 35.19 -6.51 22.61
C LEU A 104 36.53 -6.15 21.95
N LEU A 105 36.54 -5.96 20.63
CA LEU A 105 37.75 -5.56 19.90
C LEU A 105 38.29 -4.21 20.36
N GLU A 106 37.43 -3.22 20.62
CA GLU A 106 37.89 -1.91 21.12
C GLU A 106 38.44 -2.02 22.54
N GLN A 107 37.86 -2.87 23.39
CA GLN A 107 38.41 -3.17 24.71
C GLN A 107 39.81 -3.78 24.61
N GLU A 108 39.99 -4.81 23.78
CA GLU A 108 41.31 -5.43 23.56
C GLU A 108 42.32 -4.42 23.01
N ARG A 109 41.91 -3.57 22.06
CA ARG A 109 42.74 -2.49 21.52
C ARG A 109 43.23 -1.53 22.61
N ILE A 110 42.35 -1.15 23.55
CA ILE A 110 42.72 -0.30 24.68
C ILE A 110 43.75 -1.00 25.58
N GLN A 111 43.57 -2.30 25.84
CA GLN A 111 44.53 -3.08 26.63
C GLN A 111 45.91 -3.11 25.96
N TRP A 112 45.98 -3.39 24.66
CA TRP A 112 47.24 -3.40 23.91
C TRP A 112 47.96 -2.05 23.96
N LYS A 113 47.23 -0.95 23.75
CA LYS A 113 47.80 0.41 23.87
C LYS A 113 48.35 0.69 25.26
N SER A 114 47.65 0.24 26.32
CA SER A 114 48.11 0.41 27.69
C SER A 114 49.42 -0.35 27.96
N LEU A 115 49.52 -1.60 27.48
CA LEU A 115 50.72 -2.41 27.61
C LEU A 115 51.90 -1.82 26.83
N GLU A 116 51.67 -1.35 25.61
CA GLU A 116 52.68 -0.68 24.79
C GLU A 116 53.21 0.57 25.51
N ASN A 117 52.33 1.43 26.01
CA ASN A 117 52.70 2.61 26.79
C ASN A 117 53.49 2.29 28.05
N LYS A 118 53.19 1.16 28.71
CA LYS A 118 53.93 0.70 29.88
C LYS A 118 55.34 0.24 29.50
N LEU A 119 55.46 -0.51 28.40
CA LEU A 119 56.73 -1.02 27.91
C LEU A 119 57.66 0.12 27.47
N THR A 120 57.13 1.11 26.72
CA THR A 120 57.91 2.26 26.26
C THR A 120 58.48 3.06 27.43
N LYS A 121 57.68 3.30 28.48
CA LYS A 121 58.15 3.94 29.71
C LYS A 121 59.27 3.17 30.40
N GLN A 122 59.13 1.84 30.54
CA GLN A 122 60.18 1.01 31.14
C GLN A 122 61.49 1.07 30.34
N ILE A 123 61.42 1.07 29.02
CA ILE A 123 62.60 1.21 28.16
C ILE A 123 63.26 2.57 28.37
N GLU A 124 62.47 3.64 28.46
CA GLU A 124 62.97 4.99 28.63
C GLU A 124 63.59 5.22 30.02
N GLU A 125 63.00 4.68 31.08
CA GLU A 125 63.57 4.66 32.43
C GLU A 125 64.90 3.90 32.45
N LYS A 126 64.95 2.69 31.87
CA LYS A 126 66.19 1.91 31.79
C LYS A 126 67.31 2.63 31.03
N LYS A 127 66.96 3.35 29.96
CA LYS A 127 67.91 4.18 29.20
C LYS A 127 68.43 5.38 30.01
N LYS A 128 67.65 5.92 30.95
CA LYS A 128 68.09 7.02 31.83
C LYS A 128 69.01 6.54 32.96
N THR A 129 68.92 5.27 33.34
CA THR A 129 69.71 4.69 34.43
C THR A 129 71.03 4.06 33.99
N MET A 130 71.31 4.02 32.68
CA MET A 130 72.59 3.60 32.08
C MET A 130 73.38 4.82 31.65
#